data_AF-A0A091BU12-F1
#
_entry.id   AF-A0A091BU12-F1
#
_cell.length_a   1.000
_cell.length_b   1.000
_cell.length_c   1.000
_cell.angle_alpha   90.00
_cell.angle_beta   90.00
_cell.angle_gamma   90.00
#
_symmetry.space_group_name_H-M   'P 1'
#
loop_
_entity.id
_entity.type
_entity.pdbx_description
1 polymer ?
#
loop_
_entity_poly.entity_id
_entity_poly.type
_entity_poly.pdbx_seq_one_letter_code
_entity_poly.pdbx_strand_id
1 'polypeptide(L)'
;MKCKTEKLYTKRLILRKLKYSDSEQMFSNWASSSKATKFLTWLPHKSIDSVRESIKRREKLYKKEELFDWGIVEKNSNQLIGTITVVNLLPSLKTGEIGYVIGEKWWGRGLVAEALECVVNFLFSRTCLERIEAKHDVQNVNSGKVLLKSGFIFEGIQRKRGKNNRGIVDIKMYSIIKEKGLKQMKDNIFECKSEIESFAFNNEVSNVFDDMVQRSVPFYDEVHDLICDYIEEYYPNKILKILDLGCSTGNLLEKLSNIFPNYHLAGMDKSQPMVEMAKKKKISADIWQGDILQTRLKEYDVIILSLVLQFIRPLDRESVLHKIYNSLPVGGKIILFEKIRYEDQVLDRKVIDMYYRFKEKNGYTKTSIYKKREALENVLIPYTVEENKELLKRAHFKKIEEIYRYLNFALIIAER
;
A
#
# COMPACT_ATOMS: atom_id res chain seq x y z
N MET A 1 -0.78 -17.60 -14.20
CA MET A 1 -0.92 -16.74 -13.00
C MET A 1 -1.39 -17.61 -11.83
N LYS A 2 -0.69 -17.64 -10.68
CA LYS A 2 -1.14 -18.41 -9.50
C LYS A 2 -1.82 -17.50 -8.47
N CYS A 3 -2.93 -16.88 -8.85
CA CYS A 3 -3.72 -16.01 -7.96
C CYS A 3 -5.21 -16.36 -8.09
N LYS A 4 -5.99 -16.15 -7.03
CA LYS A 4 -7.42 -16.47 -6.97
C LYS A 4 -8.20 -15.35 -6.27
N THR A 5 -9.53 -15.41 -6.36
CA THR A 5 -10.41 -14.48 -5.62
C THR A 5 -10.10 -14.50 -4.11
N GLU A 6 -9.63 -13.38 -3.58
CA GLU A 6 -9.38 -13.13 -2.16
C GLU A 6 -10.45 -12.21 -1.55
N LYS A 7 -10.57 -12.22 -0.21
CA LYS A 7 -11.48 -11.32 0.48
C LYS A 7 -10.84 -9.94 0.60
N LEU A 8 -11.52 -8.90 0.10
CA LEU A 8 -11.05 -7.52 0.13
C LEU A 8 -11.99 -6.64 0.96
N TYR A 9 -11.45 -5.55 1.49
CA TYR A 9 -12.19 -4.60 2.31
C TYR A 9 -11.97 -3.19 1.78
N THR A 10 -13.03 -2.42 1.75
CA THR A 10 -13.00 -0.99 1.48
C THR A 10 -13.63 -0.23 2.65
N LYS A 11 -13.82 1.08 2.54
CA LYS A 11 -14.49 1.87 3.56
C LYS A 11 -15.89 1.32 3.86
N ARG A 12 -16.71 1.10 2.83
CA ARG A 12 -18.13 0.73 2.95
C ARG A 12 -18.43 -0.70 2.54
N LEU A 13 -17.49 -1.42 1.94
CA LEU A 13 -17.76 -2.71 1.30
C LEU A 13 -16.84 -3.83 1.82
N ILE A 14 -17.36 -5.05 1.70
CA ILE A 14 -16.61 -6.30 1.78
C ILE A 14 -16.77 -6.97 0.41
N LEU A 15 -15.66 -7.22 -0.28
CA LEU A 15 -15.64 -7.98 -1.51
C LEU A 15 -15.23 -9.40 -1.18
N ARG A 16 -16.08 -10.39 -1.48
CA ARG A 16 -15.81 -11.78 -1.11
C ARG A 16 -16.38 -12.77 -2.12
N LYS A 17 -15.92 -14.01 -2.05
CA LYS A 17 -16.57 -15.13 -2.75
C LYS A 17 -18.06 -15.19 -2.41
N LEU A 18 -18.89 -15.47 -3.40
CA LEU A 18 -20.30 -15.80 -3.20
C LEU A 18 -20.42 -17.14 -2.46
N LYS A 19 -21.47 -17.26 -1.64
CA LYS A 19 -21.83 -18.47 -0.90
C LYS A 19 -23.26 -18.86 -1.26
N TYR A 20 -23.62 -20.13 -1.14
CA TYR A 20 -24.99 -20.59 -1.39
C TYR A 20 -26.08 -19.75 -0.68
N SER A 21 -25.85 -19.30 0.56
CA SER A 21 -26.77 -18.46 1.33
C SER A 21 -27.02 -17.08 0.74
N ASP A 22 -26.22 -16.64 -0.23
CA ASP A 22 -26.42 -15.39 -0.95
C ASP A 22 -27.56 -15.43 -1.98
N SER A 23 -28.08 -16.61 -2.29
CA SER A 23 -29.05 -16.81 -3.39
C SER A 23 -30.29 -15.93 -3.24
N GLU A 24 -30.82 -15.79 -2.02
CA GLU A 24 -32.00 -14.97 -1.74
C GLU A 24 -31.72 -13.48 -1.96
N GLN A 25 -30.58 -13.00 -1.44
CA GLN A 25 -30.18 -11.61 -1.61
C GLN A 25 -29.84 -11.30 -3.07
N MET A 26 -29.15 -12.19 -3.77
CA MET A 26 -28.85 -12.03 -5.19
C MET A 26 -30.14 -11.97 -6.04
N PHE A 27 -31.08 -12.88 -5.81
CA PHE A 27 -32.35 -12.92 -6.51
C PHE A 27 -33.16 -11.63 -6.29
N SER A 28 -33.33 -11.23 -5.03
CA SER A 28 -34.15 -10.08 -4.64
C SER A 28 -33.51 -8.72 -4.96
N ASN A 29 -32.18 -8.59 -4.85
CA ASN A 29 -31.52 -7.29 -4.97
C ASN A 29 -31.23 -6.88 -6.42
N TRP A 30 -30.93 -7.82 -7.32
CA TRP A 30 -30.70 -7.47 -8.73
C TRP A 30 -31.01 -8.56 -9.75
N ALA A 31 -30.85 -9.84 -9.43
CA ALA A 31 -30.83 -10.89 -10.46
C ALA A 31 -32.20 -11.16 -11.10
N SER A 32 -33.30 -10.87 -10.40
CA SER A 32 -34.67 -10.95 -10.95
C SER A 32 -35.16 -9.65 -11.61
N SER A 33 -34.41 -8.53 -11.48
CA SER A 33 -34.85 -7.24 -11.99
C SER A 33 -34.51 -7.05 -13.48
N SER A 34 -35.53 -6.73 -14.27
CA SER A 34 -35.35 -6.32 -15.68
C SER A 34 -34.65 -4.98 -15.85
N LYS A 35 -34.76 -4.08 -14.86
CA LYS A 35 -34.06 -2.79 -14.86
C LYS A 35 -32.57 -2.99 -14.58
N ALA A 36 -32.21 -3.80 -13.59
CA ALA A 36 -30.82 -4.10 -13.28
C ALA A 36 -30.12 -4.90 -14.38
N THR A 37 -30.85 -5.83 -15.02
CA THR A 37 -30.31 -6.70 -16.07
C THR A 37 -30.45 -6.13 -17.48
N LYS A 38 -31.05 -4.95 -17.66
CA LYS A 38 -31.32 -4.32 -18.97
C LYS A 38 -30.11 -4.32 -19.92
N PHE A 39 -28.91 -4.12 -19.39
CA PHE A 39 -27.67 -4.04 -20.17
C PHE A 39 -26.78 -5.29 -20.08
N LEU A 40 -27.25 -6.35 -19.42
CA LEU A 40 -26.50 -7.59 -19.23
C LEU A 40 -26.73 -8.57 -20.37
N THR A 41 -25.87 -9.59 -20.42
CA THR A 41 -25.88 -10.67 -21.42
C THR A 41 -26.76 -11.85 -21.03
N TRP A 42 -27.38 -11.80 -19.84
CA TRP A 42 -28.27 -12.82 -19.31
C TRP A 42 -29.62 -12.19 -18.93
N LEU A 43 -30.68 -12.96 -19.11
CA LEU A 43 -32.05 -12.56 -18.82
C LEU A 43 -32.33 -12.54 -17.32
N PRO A 44 -33.28 -11.71 -16.83
CA PRO A 44 -33.71 -11.75 -15.45
C PRO A 44 -34.07 -13.17 -15.01
N HIS A 45 -33.54 -13.58 -13.86
CA HIS A 45 -33.85 -14.87 -13.26
C HIS A 45 -35.33 -14.91 -12.87
N LYS A 46 -36.04 -15.96 -13.31
CA LYS A 46 -37.47 -16.14 -13.04
C LYS A 46 -37.76 -16.86 -11.71
N SER A 47 -36.79 -17.58 -11.18
CA SER A 47 -36.92 -18.32 -9.93
C SER A 47 -35.63 -18.25 -9.11
N ILE A 48 -35.75 -18.38 -7.79
CA ILE A 48 -34.61 -18.47 -6.89
C ILE A 48 -33.73 -19.69 -7.19
N ASP A 49 -34.32 -20.79 -7.67
CA ASP A 49 -33.58 -22.02 -7.98
C ASP A 49 -32.57 -21.80 -9.12
N SER A 50 -32.93 -21.00 -10.13
CA SER A 50 -31.98 -20.64 -11.19
C SER A 50 -30.78 -19.82 -10.67
N VAL A 51 -30.95 -19.03 -9.60
CA VAL A 51 -29.85 -18.32 -8.92
C VAL A 51 -29.02 -19.29 -8.07
N ARG A 52 -29.67 -20.19 -7.34
CA ARG A 52 -29.01 -21.25 -6.56
C ARG A 52 -28.09 -22.11 -7.42
N GLU A 53 -28.56 -22.51 -8.62
CA GLU A 53 -27.75 -23.23 -9.60
C GLU A 53 -26.59 -22.40 -10.14
N SER A 54 -26.80 -21.11 -10.39
CA SER A 54 -25.74 -20.18 -10.79
C SER A 54 -24.63 -20.09 -9.74
N ILE A 55 -25.00 -19.90 -8.47
CA ILE A 55 -24.05 -19.82 -7.36
C ILE A 55 -23.32 -21.14 -7.15
N LYS A 56 -24.02 -22.29 -7.19
CA LYS A 56 -23.38 -23.63 -7.11
C LYS A 56 -22.33 -23.82 -8.21
N ARG A 57 -22.58 -23.34 -9.44
CA ARG A 57 -21.59 -23.36 -10.52
C ARG A 57 -20.38 -22.48 -10.19
N ARG A 58 -20.59 -21.26 -9.70
CA ARG A 58 -19.53 -20.35 -9.27
C ARG A 58 -18.68 -20.90 -8.13
N GLU A 59 -19.30 -21.53 -7.13
CA GLU A 59 -18.60 -22.17 -6.01
C GLU A 59 -17.61 -23.24 -6.48
N LYS A 60 -17.98 -24.03 -7.50
CA LYS A 60 -17.06 -24.99 -8.12
C LYS A 60 -15.89 -24.29 -8.82
N LEU A 61 -16.15 -23.16 -9.47
CA LEU A 61 -15.12 -22.39 -10.19
C LEU A 61 -14.13 -21.71 -9.23
N TYR A 62 -14.52 -21.38 -8.00
CA TYR A 62 -13.59 -20.80 -7.00
C TYR A 62 -12.41 -21.69 -6.61
N LYS A 63 -12.42 -22.97 -7.02
CA LYS A 63 -11.29 -23.90 -6.89
C LYS A 63 -10.24 -23.71 -8.00
N LYS A 64 -10.59 -23.10 -9.13
CA LYS A 64 -9.67 -22.83 -10.22
C LYS A 64 -8.78 -21.63 -9.87
N GLU A 65 -7.51 -21.74 -10.22
CA GLU A 65 -6.61 -20.59 -10.28
C GLU A 65 -7.11 -19.64 -11.38
N GLU A 66 -6.78 -18.34 -11.27
CA GLU A 66 -7.15 -17.29 -12.24
C GLU A 66 -8.63 -16.90 -12.31
N LEU A 67 -9.48 -17.39 -11.39
CA LEU A 67 -10.83 -16.86 -11.22
C LEU A 67 -10.85 -15.65 -10.27
N PHE A 68 -11.39 -14.54 -10.78
CA PHE A 68 -11.58 -13.28 -10.06
C PHE A 68 -13.06 -12.88 -10.10
N ASP A 69 -13.82 -13.28 -9.08
CA ASP A 69 -15.27 -13.08 -9.03
C ASP A 69 -15.73 -12.77 -7.59
N TRP A 70 -16.16 -11.54 -7.34
CA TRP A 70 -16.55 -11.08 -6.01
C TRP A 70 -18.03 -10.73 -5.94
N GLY A 71 -18.69 -11.20 -4.89
CA GLY A 71 -19.88 -10.56 -4.34
C GLY A 71 -19.50 -9.28 -3.60
N ILE A 72 -20.27 -8.22 -3.82
CA ILE A 72 -20.12 -6.91 -3.19
C ILE A 72 -21.10 -6.85 -2.02
N VAL A 73 -20.60 -6.79 -0.79
CA VAL A 73 -21.42 -6.69 0.43
C VAL A 73 -21.27 -5.31 1.04
N GLU A 74 -22.37 -4.60 1.27
CA GLU A 74 -22.39 -3.30 1.96
C GLU A 74 -22.31 -3.52 3.48
N LYS A 75 -21.31 -2.93 4.15
CA LYS A 75 -21.05 -3.15 5.58
C LYS A 75 -22.22 -2.71 6.47
N ASN A 76 -22.79 -1.54 6.20
CA ASN A 76 -23.82 -0.96 7.06
C ASN A 76 -25.11 -1.80 7.11
N SER A 77 -25.51 -2.36 5.97
CA SER A 77 -26.72 -3.18 5.84
C SER A 77 -26.43 -4.68 5.96
N ASN A 78 -25.15 -5.06 5.89
CA ASN A 78 -24.68 -6.44 5.71
C ASN A 78 -25.36 -7.15 4.52
N GLN A 79 -25.80 -6.40 3.50
CA GLN A 79 -26.48 -6.95 2.33
C GLN A 79 -25.51 -7.19 1.18
N LEU A 80 -25.69 -8.29 0.47
CA LEU A 80 -25.07 -8.53 -0.82
C LEU A 80 -25.79 -7.70 -1.87
N ILE A 81 -25.11 -6.73 -2.45
CA ILE A 81 -25.72 -5.71 -3.32
C ILE A 81 -25.42 -5.89 -4.80
N GLY A 82 -24.47 -6.77 -5.14
CA GLY A 82 -24.08 -7.04 -6.52
C GLY A 82 -22.82 -7.88 -6.65
N THR A 83 -22.23 -7.86 -7.85
CA THR A 83 -20.99 -8.59 -8.17
C THR A 83 -20.06 -7.76 -9.03
N ILE A 84 -18.76 -7.99 -8.89
CA ILE A 84 -17.69 -7.50 -9.76
C ILE A 84 -16.79 -8.68 -10.14
N THR A 85 -16.49 -8.82 -11.42
CA THR A 85 -15.89 -10.03 -11.97
C THR A 85 -14.91 -9.67 -13.09
N VAL A 86 -13.76 -10.34 -13.16
CA VAL A 86 -12.95 -10.35 -14.38
C VAL A 86 -13.61 -11.35 -15.34
N VAL A 87 -14.34 -10.83 -16.33
CA VAL A 87 -15.16 -11.61 -17.26
C VAL A 87 -14.38 -12.19 -18.43
N ASN A 88 -13.20 -11.63 -18.72
CA ASN A 88 -12.29 -12.14 -19.74
C ASN A 88 -10.84 -11.92 -19.32
N LEU A 89 -9.97 -12.87 -19.64
CA LEU A 89 -8.52 -12.77 -19.44
C LEU A 89 -7.83 -13.04 -20.77
N LEU A 90 -6.86 -12.20 -21.11
CA LEU A 90 -5.99 -12.35 -22.28
C LEU A 90 -4.55 -12.48 -21.77
N PRO A 91 -4.10 -13.68 -21.35
CA PRO A 91 -2.81 -13.86 -20.69
C PRO A 91 -1.61 -13.42 -21.54
N SER A 92 -1.65 -13.63 -22.86
CA SER A 92 -0.58 -13.22 -23.78
C SER A 92 -0.40 -11.71 -23.85
N LEU A 93 -1.47 -10.94 -23.61
CA LEU A 93 -1.45 -9.48 -23.58
C LEU A 93 -1.39 -8.92 -22.14
N LYS A 94 -1.45 -9.80 -21.13
CA LYS A 94 -1.57 -9.42 -19.72
C LYS A 94 -2.75 -8.46 -19.47
N THR A 95 -3.88 -8.74 -20.12
CA THR A 95 -5.09 -7.91 -20.03
C THR A 95 -6.24 -8.65 -19.36
N GLY A 96 -6.96 -7.98 -18.45
CA GLY A 96 -8.22 -8.48 -17.87
C GLY A 96 -9.39 -7.55 -18.14
N GLU A 97 -10.54 -8.08 -18.54
CA GLU A 97 -11.77 -7.31 -18.70
C GLU A 97 -12.64 -7.43 -17.45
N ILE A 98 -13.04 -6.31 -16.86
CA ILE A 98 -13.94 -6.27 -15.69
C ILE A 98 -15.37 -5.95 -16.11
N GLY A 99 -16.30 -6.73 -15.55
CA GLY A 99 -17.73 -6.45 -15.54
C GLY A 99 -18.27 -6.33 -14.12
N TYR A 100 -19.34 -5.57 -13.94
CA TYR A 100 -20.02 -5.44 -12.65
C TYR A 100 -21.52 -5.25 -12.83
N VAL A 101 -22.29 -5.62 -11.80
CA VAL A 101 -23.72 -5.35 -11.67
C VAL A 101 -24.03 -5.11 -10.20
N ILE A 102 -24.89 -4.13 -9.91
CA ILE A 102 -25.46 -3.91 -8.58
C ILE A 102 -26.95 -3.63 -8.66
N GLY A 103 -27.67 -3.91 -7.58
CA GLY A 103 -29.09 -3.62 -7.45
C GLY A 103 -29.41 -2.12 -7.52
N GLU A 104 -30.60 -1.81 -8.04
CA GLU A 104 -31.05 -0.44 -8.31
C GLU A 104 -31.07 0.44 -7.06
N LYS A 105 -31.39 -0.15 -5.90
CA LYS A 105 -31.44 0.56 -4.61
C LYS A 105 -30.10 1.21 -4.23
N TRP A 106 -28.99 0.72 -4.79
CA TRP A 106 -27.62 1.15 -4.48
C TRP A 106 -26.97 2.02 -5.57
N TRP A 107 -27.70 2.32 -6.65
CA TRP A 107 -27.19 3.19 -7.72
C TRP A 107 -26.96 4.62 -7.22
N GLY A 108 -26.04 5.34 -7.87
CA GLY A 108 -25.74 6.74 -7.55
C GLY A 108 -24.93 6.97 -6.26
N ARG A 109 -24.67 5.93 -5.45
CA ARG A 109 -23.95 6.04 -4.16
C ARG A 109 -22.42 5.93 -4.24
N GLY A 110 -21.89 5.73 -5.45
CA GLY A 110 -20.45 5.56 -5.69
C GLY A 110 -19.87 4.23 -5.20
N LEU A 111 -20.70 3.24 -4.84
CA LEU A 111 -20.24 1.95 -4.30
C LEU A 111 -19.50 1.11 -5.34
N VAL A 112 -19.94 1.12 -6.60
CA VAL A 112 -19.23 0.39 -7.67
C VAL A 112 -17.86 1.00 -7.94
N ALA A 113 -17.72 2.32 -7.94
CA ALA A 113 -16.42 2.97 -8.15
C ALA A 113 -15.44 2.57 -7.04
N GLU A 114 -15.88 2.57 -5.78
CA GLU A 114 -15.09 2.10 -4.64
C GLU A 114 -14.69 0.61 -4.76
N ALA A 115 -15.63 -0.25 -5.18
CA ALA A 115 -15.33 -1.66 -5.42
C ALA A 115 -14.34 -1.86 -6.58
N LEU A 116 -14.52 -1.12 -7.67
CA LEU A 116 -13.70 -1.20 -8.87
C LEU A 116 -12.27 -0.74 -8.61
N GLU A 117 -12.08 0.37 -7.89
CA GLU A 117 -10.77 0.86 -7.47
C GLU A 117 -10.02 -0.21 -6.65
N CYS A 118 -10.70 -0.81 -5.66
CA CYS A 118 -10.13 -1.88 -4.84
C CYS A 118 -9.74 -3.12 -5.66
N VAL A 119 -10.60 -3.55 -6.60
CA VAL A 119 -10.32 -4.71 -7.47
C VAL A 119 -9.18 -4.42 -8.45
N VAL A 120 -9.14 -3.23 -9.05
CA VAL A 120 -8.06 -2.82 -9.96
C VAL A 120 -6.71 -2.86 -9.23
N ASN A 121 -6.66 -2.31 -8.02
CA ASN A 121 -5.45 -2.32 -7.20
C ASN A 121 -5.03 -3.74 -6.83
N PHE A 122 -5.98 -4.59 -6.42
CA PHE A 122 -5.72 -6.00 -6.16
C PHE A 122 -5.14 -6.72 -7.39
N LEU A 123 -5.76 -6.52 -8.56
CA LEU A 123 -5.32 -7.18 -9.80
C LEU A 123 -3.92 -6.74 -10.20
N PHE A 124 -3.60 -5.44 -10.19
CA PHE A 124 -2.24 -4.99 -10.55
C PHE A 124 -1.16 -5.40 -9.53
N SER A 125 -1.51 -5.54 -8.25
CA SER A 125 -0.57 -5.92 -7.18
C SER A 125 -0.36 -7.44 -7.05
N ARG A 126 -1.38 -8.26 -7.33
CA ARG A 126 -1.36 -9.72 -7.10
C ARG A 126 -1.25 -10.54 -8.37
N THR A 127 -1.37 -9.92 -9.54
CA THR A 127 -1.28 -10.60 -10.83
C THR A 127 -0.21 -9.98 -11.71
N CYS A 128 0.05 -10.61 -12.86
CA CYS A 128 0.93 -10.04 -13.89
C CYS A 128 0.19 -9.18 -14.90
N LEU A 129 -1.08 -8.82 -14.66
CA LEU A 129 -1.81 -7.94 -15.55
C LEU A 129 -1.13 -6.57 -15.65
N GLU A 130 -0.97 -6.07 -16.87
CA GLU A 130 -0.48 -4.72 -17.18
C GLU A 130 -1.63 -3.80 -17.59
N ARG A 131 -2.80 -4.37 -17.88
CA ARG A 131 -3.95 -3.64 -18.39
C ARG A 131 -5.25 -4.23 -17.87
N ILE A 132 -6.16 -3.35 -17.49
CA ILE A 132 -7.53 -3.69 -17.14
C ILE A 132 -8.46 -2.91 -18.05
N GLU A 133 -9.39 -3.61 -18.68
CA GLU A 133 -10.39 -3.05 -19.57
C GLU A 133 -11.77 -3.16 -18.95
N ALA A 134 -12.65 -2.25 -19.35
CA ALA A 134 -14.07 -2.37 -19.05
C ALA A 134 -14.88 -1.75 -20.18
N LYS A 135 -16.02 -2.35 -20.49
CA LYS A 135 -16.85 -1.95 -21.62
C LYS A 135 -18.32 -1.93 -21.26
N HIS A 136 -19.08 -1.03 -21.87
CA HIS A 136 -20.52 -0.93 -21.65
C HIS A 136 -21.27 -0.50 -22.92
N ASP A 137 -22.57 -0.84 -22.99
CA ASP A 137 -23.49 -0.31 -24.00
C ASP A 137 -23.45 1.22 -23.97
N VAL A 138 -23.32 1.87 -25.14
CA VAL A 138 -23.27 3.35 -25.26
C VAL A 138 -24.42 4.06 -24.53
N GLN A 139 -25.57 3.40 -24.38
CA GLN A 139 -26.74 3.96 -23.68
C GLN A 139 -26.73 3.72 -22.16
N ASN A 140 -25.80 2.94 -21.62
CA ASN A 140 -25.58 2.77 -20.19
C ASN A 140 -24.64 3.86 -19.63
N VAL A 141 -25.11 5.11 -19.65
CA VAL A 141 -24.32 6.29 -19.24
C VAL A 141 -23.78 6.17 -17.81
N ASN A 142 -24.52 5.52 -16.91
CA ASN A 142 -24.13 5.37 -15.51
C ASN A 142 -22.89 4.48 -15.34
N SER A 143 -22.75 3.42 -16.15
CA SER A 143 -21.53 2.61 -16.14
C SER A 143 -20.32 3.42 -16.61
N GLY A 144 -20.47 4.22 -17.66
CA GLY A 144 -19.41 5.12 -18.12
C GLY A 144 -18.95 6.12 -17.06
N LYS A 145 -19.88 6.69 -16.29
CA LYS A 145 -19.56 7.58 -15.15
C LYS A 145 -18.74 6.87 -14.06
N VAL A 146 -19.06 5.60 -13.77
CA VAL A 146 -18.28 4.80 -12.81
C VAL A 146 -16.85 4.59 -13.31
N LEU A 147 -16.66 4.24 -14.57
CA LEU A 147 -15.34 3.99 -15.16
C LEU A 147 -14.47 5.24 -15.12
N LEU A 148 -14.98 6.38 -15.57
CA LEU A 148 -14.26 7.66 -15.52
C LEU A 148 -13.89 8.05 -14.08
N LYS A 149 -14.82 7.92 -13.14
CA LYS A 149 -14.56 8.21 -11.71
C LYS A 149 -13.50 7.28 -11.10
N SER A 150 -13.35 6.07 -11.63
CA SER A 150 -12.38 5.08 -11.18
C SER A 150 -11.05 5.17 -11.92
N GLY A 151 -10.82 6.24 -12.69
CA GLY A 151 -9.55 6.50 -13.37
C GLY A 151 -9.35 5.76 -14.69
N PHE A 152 -10.40 5.14 -15.25
CA PHE A 152 -10.30 4.55 -16.59
C PHE A 152 -10.36 5.64 -17.67
N ILE A 153 -9.57 5.45 -18.72
CA ILE A 153 -9.48 6.32 -19.89
C ILE A 153 -10.39 5.75 -20.98
N PHE A 154 -11.17 6.63 -21.62
CA PHE A 154 -11.99 6.27 -22.78
C PHE A 154 -11.14 6.08 -24.03
N GLU A 155 -11.33 4.98 -24.74
CA GLU A 155 -10.52 4.64 -25.92
C GLU A 155 -11.30 4.61 -27.24
N GLY A 156 -12.63 4.51 -27.20
CA GLY A 156 -13.44 4.58 -28.41
C GLY A 156 -14.78 3.85 -28.35
N ILE A 157 -15.52 3.94 -29.46
CA ILE A 157 -16.80 3.26 -29.66
C ILE A 157 -16.63 2.17 -30.71
N GLN A 158 -16.96 0.94 -30.34
CA GLN A 158 -16.99 -0.21 -31.24
C GLN A 158 -18.44 -0.41 -31.72
N ARG A 159 -18.70 -0.16 -33.01
CA ARG A 159 -20.03 -0.26 -33.62
C ARG A 159 -20.49 -1.72 -33.71
N LYS A 160 -21.73 -2.00 -33.30
CA LYS A 160 -22.39 -3.32 -33.34
C LYS A 160 -21.53 -4.46 -32.77
N ARG A 161 -20.73 -4.17 -31.74
CA ARG A 161 -19.74 -5.11 -31.18
C ARG A 161 -20.23 -5.84 -29.93
N GLY A 162 -21.33 -5.40 -29.32
CA GLY A 162 -21.92 -6.03 -28.14
C GLY A 162 -23.28 -6.66 -28.42
N LYS A 163 -23.69 -7.59 -27.56
CA LYS A 163 -25.06 -8.10 -27.47
C LYS A 163 -25.50 -8.08 -26.02
N ASN A 164 -26.67 -7.52 -25.74
CA ASN A 164 -27.30 -7.56 -24.42
C ASN A 164 -28.81 -7.79 -24.56
N ASN A 165 -29.57 -7.66 -23.48
CA ASN A 165 -31.02 -7.83 -23.47
C ASN A 165 -31.81 -6.85 -24.38
N ARG A 166 -31.13 -5.93 -25.08
CA ARG A 166 -31.70 -5.00 -26.07
C ARG A 166 -31.35 -5.35 -27.52
N GLY A 167 -30.58 -6.41 -27.74
CA GLY A 167 -30.11 -6.81 -29.06
C GLY A 167 -28.63 -6.49 -29.29
N ILE A 168 -28.27 -6.27 -30.55
CA ILE A 168 -26.90 -5.91 -30.96
C ILE A 168 -26.71 -4.39 -30.74
N VAL A 169 -25.64 -4.03 -30.04
CA VAL A 169 -25.40 -2.65 -29.59
C VAL A 169 -23.97 -2.19 -29.84
N ASP A 170 -23.80 -0.87 -29.87
CA ASP A 170 -22.50 -0.23 -29.84
C ASP A 170 -21.94 -0.24 -28.41
N ILE A 171 -20.62 -0.40 -28.31
CA ILE A 171 -19.92 -0.54 -27.03
C ILE A 171 -18.90 0.58 -26.87
N LYS A 172 -18.91 1.27 -25.72
CA LYS A 172 -17.79 2.12 -25.31
C LYS A 172 -16.74 1.26 -24.62
N MET A 173 -15.48 1.43 -25.04
CA MET A 173 -14.32 0.79 -24.43
C MET A 173 -13.56 1.77 -23.55
N TYR A 174 -13.12 1.29 -22.41
CA TYR A 174 -12.28 2.00 -21.47
C TYR A 174 -11.16 1.10 -20.97
N SER A 175 -10.05 1.71 -20.59
CA SER A 175 -8.93 0.98 -20.00
C SER A 175 -8.26 1.75 -18.87
N ILE A 176 -7.53 1.02 -18.05
CA ILE A 176 -6.52 1.54 -17.16
C ILE A 176 -5.29 0.64 -17.29
N ILE A 177 -4.11 1.26 -17.34
CA ILE A 177 -2.84 0.54 -17.45
C ILE A 177 -2.09 0.59 -16.12
N LYS A 178 -1.27 -0.42 -15.89
CA LYS A 178 -0.34 -0.46 -14.79
C LYS A 178 0.78 0.55 -15.08
N GLU A 179 0.84 1.63 -14.30
CA GLU A 179 1.93 2.59 -14.40
C GLU A 179 3.24 1.91 -13.94
N LYS A 180 4.37 2.30 -14.55
CA LYS A 180 5.70 1.92 -14.06
C LYS A 180 5.90 2.67 -12.74
N GLY A 181 6.08 1.90 -11.66
CA GLY A 181 5.85 2.38 -10.30
C GLY A 181 4.44 1.96 -9.90
N LEU A 182 4.36 0.92 -9.06
CA LEU A 182 3.08 0.42 -8.52
C LEU A 182 2.18 1.61 -8.18
N LYS A 183 0.93 1.64 -8.67
CA LYS A 183 -0.10 2.41 -7.95
C LYS A 183 -0.13 1.84 -6.55
N GLN A 184 0.58 2.51 -5.64
CA GLN A 184 0.73 2.11 -4.26
C GLN A 184 -0.68 2.05 -3.68
N MET A 185 -1.00 0.98 -2.96
CA MET A 185 -2.30 0.93 -2.32
C MET A 185 -2.34 2.07 -1.30
N LYS A 186 -3.33 2.95 -1.47
CA LYS A 186 -3.52 4.07 -0.57
C LYS A 186 -3.73 3.55 0.85
N ASP A 187 -2.92 4.02 1.80
CA ASP A 187 -3.06 3.76 3.23
C ASP A 187 -4.40 4.32 3.74
N ASN A 188 -5.35 3.40 3.91
CA ASN A 188 -6.64 3.64 4.55
C ASN A 188 -6.82 2.71 5.77
N ILE A 189 -5.73 2.14 6.32
CA ILE A 189 -5.77 1.14 7.40
C ILE A 189 -6.57 1.68 8.59
N PHE A 190 -6.22 2.91 9.00
CA PHE A 190 -6.85 3.57 10.15
C PHE A 190 -8.20 4.21 9.85
N GLU A 191 -8.65 4.22 8.58
CA GLU A 191 -10.01 4.64 8.24
C GLU A 191 -11.03 3.51 8.39
N CYS A 192 -10.58 2.25 8.22
CA CYS A 192 -11.46 1.10 8.08
C CYS A 192 -11.62 0.26 9.35
N LYS A 193 -10.75 0.41 10.35
CA LYS A 193 -10.81 -0.34 11.62
C LYS A 193 -11.81 0.27 12.61
N SER A 194 -12.68 -0.57 13.18
CA SER A 194 -13.58 -0.20 14.28
C SER A 194 -12.86 -0.10 15.62
N GLU A 195 -11.80 -0.89 15.82
CA GLU A 195 -11.00 -0.98 17.04
C GLU A 195 -9.54 -0.57 16.80
N ILE A 196 -8.86 -0.11 17.85
CA ILE A 196 -7.48 0.38 17.79
C ILE A 196 -6.57 -0.74 18.34
N GLU A 197 -5.88 -1.41 17.42
CA GLU A 197 -4.87 -2.42 17.75
C GLU A 197 -3.49 -1.76 17.81
N SER A 198 -2.57 -2.35 18.59
CA SER A 198 -1.17 -1.94 18.61
C SER A 198 -0.52 -2.08 17.22
N PHE A 199 0.27 -1.10 16.83
CA PHE A 199 0.89 -1.07 15.49
C PHE A 199 1.90 -2.22 15.31
N ALA A 200 1.81 -2.91 14.16
CA ALA A 200 2.76 -3.91 13.75
C ALA A 200 3.03 -3.84 12.25
N PHE A 201 4.30 -3.99 11.87
CA PHE A 201 4.73 -4.11 10.47
C PHE A 201 4.35 -5.50 9.91
N ASN A 202 3.06 -5.70 9.62
CA ASN A 202 2.50 -6.94 9.10
C ASN A 202 2.20 -6.82 7.58
N ASN A 203 1.55 -7.83 7.00
CA ASN A 203 1.15 -7.83 5.58
C ASN A 203 0.20 -6.69 5.21
N GLU A 204 -0.64 -6.22 6.13
CA GLU A 204 -1.55 -5.10 5.87
C GLU A 204 -0.77 -3.79 5.69
N VAL A 205 0.20 -3.54 6.59
CA VAL A 205 1.07 -2.35 6.54
C VAL A 205 2.02 -2.40 5.35
N SER A 206 2.72 -3.52 5.11
CA SER A 206 3.72 -3.63 4.04
C SER A 206 3.14 -3.35 2.64
N ASN A 207 1.87 -3.68 2.47
CA ASN A 207 1.09 -3.48 1.26
C ASN A 207 0.80 -2.01 0.92
N VAL A 208 0.76 -1.13 1.92
CA VAL A 208 0.47 0.31 1.78
C VAL A 208 1.62 1.20 2.27
N PHE A 209 2.76 0.59 2.64
CA PHE A 209 3.82 1.26 3.38
C PHE A 209 4.37 2.47 2.65
N ASP A 210 4.66 2.34 1.36
CA ASP A 210 5.23 3.43 0.56
C ASP A 210 4.30 4.66 0.56
N ASP A 211 3.00 4.46 0.32
CA ASP A 211 2.03 5.55 0.36
C ASP A 211 1.84 6.09 1.80
N MET A 212 1.88 5.20 2.79
CA MET A 212 1.80 5.57 4.20
C MET A 212 2.93 6.53 4.60
N VAL A 213 4.18 6.20 4.27
CA VAL A 213 5.33 7.03 4.67
C VAL A 213 5.34 8.34 3.91
N GLN A 214 5.06 8.32 2.60
CA GLN A 214 5.00 9.53 1.77
C GLN A 214 3.99 10.55 2.27
N ARG A 215 2.82 10.10 2.73
CA ARG A 215 1.76 11.00 3.20
C ARG A 215 1.91 11.38 4.68
N SER A 216 2.81 10.74 5.42
CA SER A 216 2.93 10.93 6.88
C SER A 216 4.32 11.28 7.41
N VAL A 217 5.34 11.30 6.56
CA VAL A 217 6.69 11.81 6.86
C VAL A 217 6.96 12.96 5.90
N PRO A 218 7.07 14.21 6.38
CA PRO A 218 7.39 15.35 5.52
C PRO A 218 8.73 15.15 4.82
N PHE A 219 8.77 15.45 3.52
CA PHE A 219 9.98 15.43 2.71
C PHE A 219 10.75 14.10 2.72
N TYR A 220 10.02 12.98 2.79
CA TYR A 220 10.64 11.65 2.92
C TYR A 220 11.63 11.34 1.79
N ASP A 221 11.24 11.60 0.54
CA ASP A 221 12.12 11.37 -0.61
C ASP A 221 13.27 12.37 -0.66
N GLU A 222 13.02 13.63 -0.31
CA GLU A 222 14.04 14.68 -0.30
C GLU A 222 15.08 14.46 0.80
N VAL A 223 14.69 13.89 1.95
CA VAL A 223 15.65 13.47 2.98
C VAL A 223 16.46 12.26 2.50
N HIS A 224 15.85 11.32 1.77
CA HIS A 224 16.59 10.24 1.13
C HIS A 224 17.56 10.74 0.05
N ASP A 225 17.18 11.76 -0.72
CA ASP A 225 18.08 12.47 -1.64
C ASP A 225 19.24 13.11 -0.87
N LEU A 226 18.97 13.83 0.21
CA LEU A 226 20.01 14.43 1.05
C LEU A 226 20.99 13.38 1.61
N ILE A 227 20.51 12.18 1.96
CA ILE A 227 21.37 11.06 2.39
C ILE A 227 22.30 10.62 1.25
N CYS A 228 21.76 10.48 0.03
CA CYS A 228 22.55 10.11 -1.15
C CYS A 228 23.60 11.18 -1.49
N ASP A 229 23.20 12.46 -1.52
CA ASP A 229 24.09 13.59 -1.78
C ASP A 229 25.21 13.66 -0.74
N TYR A 230 24.88 13.46 0.54
CA TYR A 230 25.87 13.38 1.62
C TYR A 230 26.88 12.26 1.39
N ILE A 231 26.43 11.06 1.00
CA ILE A 231 27.30 9.92 0.74
C ILE A 231 28.24 10.21 -0.43
N GLU A 232 27.74 10.79 -1.52
CA GLU A 232 28.53 11.12 -2.70
C GLU A 232 29.63 12.14 -2.37
N GLU A 233 29.30 13.20 -1.64
CA GLU A 233 30.23 14.28 -1.30
C GLU A 233 31.31 13.84 -0.30
N TYR A 234 30.97 13.02 0.69
CA TYR A 234 31.91 12.64 1.77
C TYR A 234 32.78 11.41 1.45
N TYR A 235 32.44 10.65 0.41
CA TYR A 235 33.20 9.47 -0.01
C TYR A 235 33.57 9.49 -1.49
N PRO A 236 34.23 10.57 -1.97
CA PRO A 236 34.60 10.67 -3.37
C PRO A 236 35.55 9.53 -3.75
N ASN A 237 35.27 8.88 -4.89
CA ASN A 237 36.09 7.81 -5.46
C ASN A 237 36.26 6.55 -4.60
N LYS A 238 35.38 6.30 -3.62
CA LYS A 238 35.37 5.06 -2.84
C LYS A 238 34.13 4.24 -3.16
N ILE A 239 34.30 2.93 -3.40
CA ILE A 239 33.19 1.98 -3.47
C ILE A 239 32.84 1.57 -2.04
N LEU A 240 31.63 1.87 -1.59
CA LEU A 240 31.21 1.65 -0.21
C LEU A 240 30.45 0.34 -0.02
N LYS A 241 30.53 -0.20 1.20
CA LYS A 241 29.58 -1.15 1.76
C LYS A 241 28.58 -0.39 2.62
N ILE A 242 27.30 -0.36 2.21
CA ILE A 242 26.25 0.38 2.92
C ILE A 242 25.19 -0.60 3.43
N LEU A 243 24.82 -0.46 4.70
CA LEU A 243 23.73 -1.21 5.31
C LEU A 243 22.58 -0.27 5.70
N ASP A 244 21.40 -0.53 5.13
CA ASP A 244 20.13 0.06 5.58
C ASP A 244 19.49 -0.87 6.62
N LEU A 245 19.59 -0.47 7.89
CA LEU A 245 19.03 -1.20 9.04
C LEU A 245 17.58 -0.77 9.25
N GLY A 246 16.66 -1.73 9.20
CA GLY A 246 15.21 -1.50 9.17
C GLY A 246 14.73 -1.01 7.80
N CYS A 247 15.24 -1.63 6.72
CA CYS A 247 15.06 -1.15 5.35
C CYS A 247 13.61 -1.14 4.83
N SER A 248 12.65 -1.68 5.59
CA SER A 248 11.23 -1.71 5.24
C SER A 248 11.00 -2.30 3.84
N THR A 249 10.29 -1.60 2.96
CA THR A 249 10.05 -1.98 1.55
C THR A 249 11.22 -1.62 0.61
N GLY A 250 12.34 -1.12 1.14
CA GLY A 250 13.58 -0.87 0.40
C GLY A 250 13.63 0.46 -0.36
N ASN A 251 12.84 1.48 0.01
CA ASN A 251 12.78 2.76 -0.74
C ASN A 251 14.14 3.46 -0.82
N LEU A 252 14.88 3.53 0.30
CA LEU A 252 16.21 4.11 0.32
C LEU A 252 17.21 3.26 -0.48
N LEU A 253 17.18 1.94 -0.31
CA LEU A 253 18.03 1.01 -1.07
C LEU A 253 17.80 1.09 -2.57
N GLU A 254 16.56 1.25 -3.02
CA GLU A 254 16.22 1.45 -4.43
C GLU A 254 16.90 2.70 -4.97
N LYS A 255 16.80 3.83 -4.25
CA LYS A 255 17.47 5.09 -4.62
C LYS A 255 18.99 4.94 -4.63
N LEU A 256 19.58 4.38 -3.56
CA LEU A 256 21.02 4.10 -3.47
C LEU A 256 21.51 3.20 -4.62
N SER A 257 20.75 2.16 -4.98
CA SER A 257 21.15 1.22 -6.05
C SER A 257 21.13 1.85 -7.44
N ASN A 258 20.26 2.84 -7.65
CA ASN A 258 20.18 3.57 -8.91
C ASN A 258 21.32 4.59 -9.05
N ILE A 259 21.68 5.26 -7.96
CA ILE A 259 22.74 6.29 -7.95
C ILE A 259 24.13 5.64 -7.90
N PHE A 260 24.29 4.60 -7.08
CA PHE A 260 25.56 3.92 -6.84
C PHE A 260 25.52 2.44 -7.24
N PRO A 261 25.38 2.11 -8.55
CA PRO A 261 25.20 0.73 -9.00
C PRO A 261 26.39 -0.20 -8.70
N ASN A 262 27.57 0.37 -8.44
CA ASN A 262 28.79 -0.37 -8.13
C ASN A 262 29.01 -0.60 -6.62
N TYR A 263 28.19 -0.02 -5.75
CA TYR A 263 28.33 -0.17 -4.30
C TYR A 263 27.81 -1.51 -3.81
N HIS A 264 28.32 -1.97 -2.67
CA HIS A 264 27.82 -3.15 -1.99
C HIS A 264 26.69 -2.74 -1.04
N LEU A 265 25.46 -2.87 -1.50
CA LEU A 265 24.27 -2.47 -0.73
C LEU A 265 23.64 -3.66 -0.02
N ALA A 266 23.20 -3.44 1.21
CA ALA A 266 22.54 -4.43 2.04
C ALA A 266 21.35 -3.82 2.79
N GLY A 267 20.28 -4.59 2.93
CA GLY A 267 19.08 -4.23 3.67
C GLY A 267 18.68 -5.30 4.68
N MET A 268 18.44 -4.92 5.91
CA MET A 268 17.93 -5.83 6.93
C MET A 268 16.65 -5.29 7.53
N ASP A 269 15.61 -6.12 7.65
CA ASP A 269 14.40 -5.76 8.38
C ASP A 269 13.90 -6.92 9.26
N LYS A 270 13.34 -6.61 10.43
CA LYS A 270 12.79 -7.62 11.33
C LYS A 270 11.51 -8.24 10.79
N SER A 271 10.73 -7.46 10.04
CA SER A 271 9.47 -7.86 9.44
C SER A 271 9.67 -8.62 8.14
N GLN A 272 9.33 -9.91 8.15
CA GLN A 272 9.31 -10.73 6.94
C GLN A 272 8.40 -10.14 5.83
N PRO A 273 7.17 -9.66 6.12
CA PRO A 273 6.36 -8.94 5.12
C PRO A 273 7.06 -7.76 4.45
N MET A 274 7.88 -6.99 5.18
CA MET A 274 8.64 -5.87 4.61
C MET A 274 9.76 -6.36 3.69
N VAL A 275 10.56 -7.32 4.16
CA VAL A 275 11.61 -7.98 3.37
C VAL A 275 11.06 -8.55 2.06
N GLU A 276 9.89 -9.18 2.09
CA GLU A 276 9.24 -9.71 0.89
C GLU A 276 8.83 -8.61 -0.09
N MET A 277 8.37 -7.46 0.40
CA MET A 277 8.06 -6.31 -0.45
C MET A 277 9.31 -5.69 -1.06
N ALA A 278 10.38 -5.53 -0.28
CA ALA A 278 11.67 -5.04 -0.78
C ALA A 278 12.26 -5.96 -1.87
N LYS A 279 12.23 -7.28 -1.65
CA LYS A 279 12.70 -8.27 -2.65
C LYS A 279 11.89 -8.24 -3.95
N LYS A 280 10.60 -7.91 -3.91
CA LYS A 280 9.77 -7.78 -5.13
C LYS A 280 10.20 -6.62 -6.02
N LYS A 281 10.83 -5.58 -5.45
CA LYS A 281 11.36 -4.45 -6.22
C LYS A 281 12.61 -4.80 -7.03
N LYS A 282 13.22 -5.98 -6.81
CA LYS A 282 14.45 -6.44 -7.49
C LYS A 282 15.59 -5.43 -7.41
N ILE A 283 15.72 -4.79 -6.25
CA ILE A 283 16.80 -3.86 -5.94
C ILE A 283 18.14 -4.61 -5.99
N SER A 284 19.18 -3.98 -6.53
CA SER A 284 20.54 -4.53 -6.54
C SER A 284 21.20 -4.40 -5.16
N ALA A 285 20.68 -5.17 -4.20
CA ALA A 285 21.15 -5.19 -2.80
C ALA A 285 20.90 -6.57 -2.15
N ASP A 286 21.74 -6.94 -1.19
CA ASP A 286 21.52 -8.12 -0.35
C ASP A 286 20.45 -7.81 0.70
N ILE A 287 19.25 -8.37 0.55
CA ILE A 287 18.12 -8.10 1.47
C ILE A 287 17.76 -9.35 2.27
N TRP A 288 17.71 -9.26 3.60
CA TRP A 288 17.35 -10.39 4.47
C TRP A 288 16.54 -9.98 5.70
N GLN A 289 15.89 -10.99 6.31
CA GLN A 289 15.19 -10.81 7.57
C GLN A 289 16.17 -10.93 8.74
N GLY A 290 16.15 -9.97 9.66
CA GLY A 290 16.99 -10.00 10.86
C GLY A 290 16.53 -9.03 11.94
N ASP A 291 16.84 -9.35 13.19
CA ASP A 291 16.59 -8.46 14.33
C ASP A 291 17.91 -7.83 14.76
N ILE A 292 18.00 -6.50 14.73
CA ILE A 292 19.22 -5.75 15.09
C ILE A 292 19.72 -6.10 16.51
N LEU A 293 18.84 -6.50 17.42
CA LEU A 293 19.25 -6.92 18.77
C LEU A 293 20.05 -8.23 18.72
N GLN A 294 19.73 -9.13 17.80
CA GLN A 294 20.29 -10.49 17.73
C GLN A 294 21.37 -10.64 16.64
N THR A 295 21.20 -9.96 15.50
CA THR A 295 22.04 -10.15 14.32
C THR A 295 23.44 -9.57 14.52
N ARG A 296 24.48 -10.38 14.35
CA ARG A 296 25.86 -9.87 14.32
C ARG A 296 26.07 -9.02 13.06
N LEU A 297 26.52 -7.78 13.24
CA LEU A 297 26.83 -6.89 12.13
C LEU A 297 28.18 -7.24 11.50
N LYS A 298 28.24 -7.18 10.17
CA LYS A 298 29.48 -7.27 9.38
C LYS A 298 30.11 -5.87 9.25
N GLU A 299 31.31 -5.80 8.67
CA GLU A 299 31.95 -4.52 8.37
C GLU A 299 31.26 -3.81 7.19
N TYR A 300 30.59 -2.70 7.50
CA TYR A 300 30.01 -1.75 6.55
C TYR A 300 30.66 -0.38 6.75
N ASP A 301 30.88 0.38 5.69
CA ASP A 301 31.45 1.72 5.76
C ASP A 301 30.44 2.75 6.30
N VAL A 302 29.17 2.56 5.93
CA VAL A 302 28.05 3.42 6.33
C VAL A 302 26.88 2.54 6.78
N ILE A 303 26.30 2.86 7.94
CA ILE A 303 25.11 2.21 8.47
C ILE A 303 24.01 3.27 8.63
N ILE A 304 22.85 3.04 8.02
CA ILE A 304 21.73 3.98 7.99
C ILE A 304 20.57 3.40 8.80
N LEU A 305 19.97 4.22 9.66
CA LEU A 305 18.71 3.93 10.34
C LEU A 305 17.72 5.04 9.97
N SER A 306 16.81 4.74 9.05
CA SER A 306 15.77 5.68 8.61
C SER A 306 14.44 5.34 9.29
N LEU A 307 14.13 6.07 10.36
CA LEU A 307 12.93 5.97 11.22
C LEU A 307 12.85 4.66 12.01
N VAL A 308 13.97 4.17 12.54
CA VAL A 308 14.10 2.82 13.10
C VAL A 308 14.40 2.82 14.59
N LEU A 309 15.29 3.68 15.06
CA LEU A 309 15.71 3.70 16.46
C LEU A 309 14.53 4.01 17.39
N GLN A 310 13.58 4.83 16.92
CA GLN A 310 12.31 5.11 17.60
C GLN A 310 11.45 3.88 17.90
N PHE A 311 11.62 2.76 17.18
CA PHE A 311 10.92 1.48 17.41
C PHE A 311 11.69 0.50 18.30
N ILE A 312 12.94 0.82 18.65
CA ILE A 312 13.74 0.05 19.60
C ILE A 312 13.40 0.55 21.01
N ARG A 313 13.19 -0.39 21.95
CA ARG A 313 12.89 -0.06 23.34
C ARG A 313 13.99 0.85 23.89
N PRO A 314 13.66 1.93 24.61
CA PRO A 314 14.63 2.89 25.15
C PRO A 314 15.86 2.26 25.80
N LEU A 315 15.66 1.22 26.62
CA LEU A 315 16.72 0.51 27.34
C LEU A 315 17.69 -0.25 26.44
N ASP A 316 17.30 -0.59 25.21
CA ASP A 316 18.12 -1.34 24.26
C ASP A 316 18.84 -0.43 23.24
N ARG A 317 18.52 0.86 23.18
CA ARG A 317 19.06 1.77 22.13
C ARG A 317 20.57 1.95 22.22
N GLU A 318 21.08 2.16 23.42
CA GLU A 318 22.51 2.39 23.64
C GLU A 318 23.35 1.16 23.27
N SER A 319 22.88 -0.05 23.60
CA SER A 319 23.56 -1.29 23.23
C SER A 319 23.55 -1.53 21.71
N VAL A 320 22.46 -1.15 21.03
CA VAL A 320 22.40 -1.16 19.56
C VAL A 320 23.40 -0.20 18.95
N LEU A 321 23.51 1.03 19.46
CA LEU A 321 24.49 2.01 18.95
C LEU A 321 25.93 1.58 19.21
N HIS A 322 26.25 1.01 20.37
CA HIS A 322 27.57 0.42 20.62
C HIS A 322 27.89 -0.71 19.65
N LYS A 323 26.91 -1.56 19.35
CA LYS A 323 27.05 -2.65 18.39
C LYS A 323 27.35 -2.13 16.98
N ILE A 324 26.66 -1.07 16.56
CA ILE A 324 26.91 -0.39 15.28
C ILE A 324 28.31 0.23 15.28
N TYR A 325 28.66 1.02 16.31
CA TYR A 325 29.98 1.64 16.47
C TYR A 325 31.09 0.60 16.33
N ASN A 326 30.99 -0.53 17.05
CA ASN A 326 31.99 -1.59 17.02
C ASN A 326 32.12 -2.28 15.65
N SER A 327 31.10 -2.22 14.80
CA SER A 327 31.09 -2.84 13.47
C SER A 327 31.58 -1.94 12.33
N LEU A 328 31.55 -0.61 12.50
CA LEU A 328 31.99 0.36 11.50
C LEU A 328 33.53 0.40 11.43
N PRO A 329 34.20 0.63 10.30
CA PRO A 329 35.63 0.95 10.30
C PRO A 329 35.89 2.34 10.93
N VAL A 330 37.14 2.65 11.28
CA VAL A 330 37.52 4.02 11.71
C VAL A 330 37.16 5.01 10.60
N GLY A 331 36.47 6.10 10.94
CA GLY A 331 35.93 7.06 9.97
C GLY A 331 34.64 6.62 9.28
N GLY A 332 34.15 5.41 9.57
CA GLY A 332 32.84 4.93 9.17
C GLY A 332 31.72 5.75 9.82
N LYS A 333 30.56 5.81 9.17
CA LYS A 333 29.48 6.73 9.57
C LYS A 333 28.19 6.02 9.89
N ILE A 334 27.47 6.57 10.85
CA ILE A 334 26.07 6.27 11.12
C ILE A 334 25.22 7.47 10.67
N ILE A 335 24.10 7.19 10.03
CA ILE A 335 23.10 8.18 9.61
C ILE A 335 21.77 7.82 10.27
N LEU A 336 21.21 8.73 11.07
CA LEU A 336 19.95 8.57 11.79
C LEU A 336 18.92 9.57 11.28
N PHE A 337 17.88 9.12 10.58
CA PHE A 337 16.69 9.94 10.30
C PHE A 337 15.59 9.54 11.27
N GLU A 338 15.22 10.40 12.21
CA GLU A 338 14.29 10.02 13.29
C GLU A 338 13.17 11.05 13.46
N LYS A 339 12.03 10.57 13.95
CA LYS A 339 11.03 11.47 14.52
C LYS A 339 11.53 11.93 15.89
N ILE A 340 11.45 13.22 16.14
CA ILE A 340 11.91 13.86 17.37
C ILE A 340 10.76 14.45 18.18
N ARG A 341 11.06 14.79 19.44
CA ARG A 341 10.24 15.67 20.29
C ARG A 341 11.03 16.92 20.65
N TYR A 342 10.34 17.97 21.07
CA TYR A 342 10.98 19.19 21.59
C TYR A 342 11.03 19.15 23.13
N GLU A 343 12.07 19.76 23.71
CA GLU A 343 12.19 19.92 25.17
C GLU A 343 11.11 20.85 25.73
N ASP A 344 10.86 21.96 25.03
CA ASP A 344 9.74 22.87 25.32
C ASP A 344 8.42 22.17 24.96
N GLN A 345 7.65 21.82 25.98
CA GLN A 345 6.37 21.12 25.84
C GLN A 345 5.30 21.95 25.10
N VAL A 346 5.36 23.28 25.17
CA VAL A 346 4.42 24.16 24.45
C VAL A 346 4.76 24.15 22.97
N LEU A 347 6.05 24.27 22.64
CA LEU A 347 6.52 24.16 21.26
C LEU A 347 6.23 22.77 20.68
N ASP A 348 6.51 21.71 21.43
CA ASP A 348 6.27 20.32 21.02
C ASP A 348 4.81 20.11 20.59
N ARG A 349 3.86 20.55 21.43
CA ARG A 349 2.42 20.49 21.11
C ARG A 349 2.08 21.25 19.84
N LYS A 350 2.59 22.48 19.67
CA LYS A 350 2.32 23.29 18.47
C LYS A 350 2.90 22.66 17.20
N VAL A 351 4.09 22.06 17.28
CA VAL A 351 4.70 21.34 16.16
C VAL A 351 3.91 20.08 15.81
N ILE A 352 3.40 19.36 16.82
CA ILE A 352 2.50 18.22 16.61
C ILE A 352 1.23 18.66 15.85
N ASP A 353 0.64 19.81 16.20
CA ASP A 353 -0.53 20.34 15.49
C ASP A 353 -0.21 20.74 14.04
N MET A 354 0.97 21.32 13.79
CA MET A 354 1.45 21.59 12.43
C MET A 354 1.63 20.28 11.63
N TYR A 355 2.20 19.25 12.25
CA TYR A 355 2.36 17.93 11.66
C TYR A 355 1.01 17.26 11.34
N TYR A 356 0.00 17.43 12.19
CA TYR A 356 -1.34 16.93 11.89
C TYR A 356 -1.95 17.64 10.69
N ARG A 357 -1.80 18.97 10.59
CA ARG A 357 -2.22 19.73 9.40
C ARG A 357 -1.49 19.29 8.14
N PHE A 358 -0.20 18.94 8.23
CA PHE A 358 0.54 18.35 7.10
C PHE A 358 -0.10 17.04 6.63
N LYS A 359 -0.42 16.13 7.56
CA LYS A 359 -1.09 14.85 7.20
C LYS A 359 -2.48 15.06 6.61
N GLU A 360 -3.25 16.02 7.12
CA GLU A 360 -4.56 16.37 6.58
C GLU A 360 -4.46 16.86 5.12
N LYS A 361 -3.49 17.74 4.84
CA LYS A 361 -3.21 18.20 3.46
C LYS A 361 -2.81 17.05 2.53
N ASN A 362 -2.18 16.01 3.08
CA ASN A 362 -1.83 14.77 2.37
C ASN A 362 -2.92 13.68 2.44
N GLY A 363 -4.17 14.08 2.71
CA GLY A 363 -5.33 13.22 2.53
C GLY A 363 -5.60 12.23 3.67
N TYR A 364 -5.00 12.41 4.85
CA TYR A 364 -5.45 11.74 6.07
C TYR A 364 -6.63 12.49 6.71
N THR A 365 -7.55 11.75 7.33
CA THR A 365 -8.63 12.33 8.13
C THR A 365 -8.17 12.54 9.58
N LYS A 366 -8.79 13.47 10.31
CA LYS A 366 -8.55 13.64 11.76
C LYS A 366 -8.68 12.32 12.53
N THR A 367 -9.67 11.52 12.16
CA THR A 367 -9.94 10.22 12.79
C THR A 367 -8.83 9.21 12.52
N SER A 368 -8.33 9.10 11.28
CA SER A 368 -7.22 8.19 10.98
C SER A 368 -5.91 8.67 11.62
N ILE A 369 -5.68 9.98 11.72
CA ILE A 369 -4.56 10.56 12.46
C ILE A 369 -4.62 10.16 13.94
N TYR A 370 -5.78 10.30 14.58
CA TYR A 370 -5.98 9.96 15.99
C TYR A 370 -5.76 8.46 16.23
N LYS A 371 -6.42 7.59 15.45
CA LYS A 371 -6.28 6.13 15.57
C LYS A 371 -4.84 5.65 15.34
N LYS A 372 -4.13 6.23 14.36
CA LYS A 372 -2.72 5.92 14.11
C LYS A 372 -1.83 6.35 15.27
N ARG A 373 -2.09 7.51 15.88
CA ARG A 373 -1.37 7.99 17.06
C ARG A 373 -1.53 7.01 18.22
N GLU A 374 -2.77 6.63 18.53
CA GLU A 374 -3.08 5.72 19.63
C GLU A 374 -2.45 4.34 19.40
N ALA A 375 -2.51 3.81 18.18
CA ALA A 375 -1.85 2.55 17.82
C ALA A 375 -0.31 2.57 17.97
N LEU A 376 0.32 3.75 17.90
CA LEU A 376 1.78 3.92 17.98
C LEU A 376 2.29 4.32 19.37
N GLU A 377 1.41 4.70 20.30
CA GLU A 377 1.75 5.38 21.56
C GLU A 377 2.77 4.62 22.43
N ASN A 378 2.73 3.28 22.41
CA ASN A 378 3.63 2.43 23.18
C ASN A 378 4.65 1.66 22.34
N VAL A 379 4.73 1.97 21.04
CA VAL A 379 5.57 1.25 20.07
C VAL A 379 6.62 2.17 19.46
N LEU A 380 6.29 3.45 19.26
CA LEU A 380 7.18 4.46 18.73
C LEU A 380 7.45 5.51 19.80
N ILE A 381 8.67 5.56 20.31
CA ILE A 381 9.08 6.47 21.38
C ILE A 381 10.11 7.48 20.84
N PRO A 382 9.70 8.70 20.44
CA PRO A 382 10.64 9.69 19.91
C PRO A 382 11.49 10.29 21.03
N TYR A 383 12.76 10.56 20.72
CA TYR A 383 13.68 11.30 21.58
C TYR A 383 13.85 12.73 21.07
N THR A 384 14.30 13.64 21.92
CA THR A 384 14.79 14.94 21.45
C THR A 384 16.04 14.73 20.59
N VAL A 385 16.41 15.76 19.82
CA VAL A 385 17.68 15.72 19.07
C VAL A 385 18.84 15.52 20.05
N GLU A 386 18.86 16.24 21.15
CA GLU A 386 19.92 16.22 22.14
C GLU A 386 20.01 14.87 22.85
N GLU A 387 18.89 14.22 23.18
CA GLU A 387 18.89 12.84 23.69
C GLU A 387 19.47 11.84 22.68
N ASN A 388 19.18 11.99 21.38
CA ASN A 388 19.79 11.16 20.34
C ASN A 388 21.31 11.43 20.20
N LYS A 389 21.73 12.69 20.25
CA LYS A 389 23.16 13.07 20.23
C LYS A 389 23.89 12.52 21.46
N GLU A 390 23.31 12.59 22.65
CA GLU A 390 23.91 12.04 23.86
C GLU A 390 23.99 10.50 23.82
N LEU A 391 23.00 9.82 23.24
CA LEU A 391 23.10 8.37 22.97
C LEU A 391 24.28 8.03 22.05
N LEU A 392 24.46 8.79 20.96
CA LEU A 392 25.60 8.62 20.05
C LEU A 392 26.94 8.87 20.75
N LYS A 393 27.06 9.92 21.57
CA LYS A 393 28.27 10.20 22.36
C LYS A 393 28.61 9.08 23.33
N ARG A 394 27.60 8.56 24.05
CA ARG A 394 27.79 7.42 24.97
C ARG A 394 28.23 6.15 24.24
N ALA A 395 27.73 5.95 23.02
CA ALA A 395 28.20 4.91 22.12
C ALA A 395 29.59 5.19 21.48
N HIS A 396 30.28 6.25 21.88
CA HIS A 396 31.60 6.70 21.44
C HIS A 396 31.69 7.35 20.05
N PHE A 397 30.56 7.61 19.38
CA PHE A 397 30.57 8.37 18.14
C PHE A 397 31.03 9.82 18.35
N LYS A 398 31.68 10.38 17.32
CA LYS A 398 32.21 11.74 17.26
C LYS A 398 31.64 12.49 16.06
N LYS A 399 31.95 13.79 15.96
CA LYS A 399 31.50 14.67 14.86
C LYS A 399 29.99 14.54 14.59
N ILE A 400 29.20 14.71 15.64
CA ILE A 400 27.76 14.47 15.61
C ILE A 400 27.06 15.75 15.16
N GLU A 401 26.48 15.74 13.96
CA GLU A 401 25.87 16.92 13.34
C GLU A 401 24.42 16.65 12.92
N GLU A 402 23.56 17.64 13.12
CA GLU A 402 22.19 17.67 12.55
C GLU A 402 22.26 18.42 11.22
N ILE A 403 21.97 17.74 10.10
CA ILE A 403 22.04 18.35 8.77
C ILE A 403 20.66 18.62 8.15
N TYR A 404 19.59 18.16 8.80
CA TYR A 404 18.21 18.45 8.41
C TYR A 404 17.29 18.43 9.61
N ARG A 405 16.33 19.36 9.63
CA ARG A 405 15.20 19.35 10.55
C ARG A 405 13.98 20.01 9.93
N TYR A 406 12.85 19.32 10.02
CA TYR A 406 11.55 19.86 9.64
C TYR A 406 10.47 19.35 10.59
N LEU A 407 9.71 20.28 11.19
CA LEU A 407 8.74 19.97 12.23
C LEU A 407 9.38 19.06 13.30
N ASN A 408 8.84 17.85 13.47
CA ASN A 408 9.28 16.86 14.43
C ASN A 408 10.05 15.70 13.78
N PHE A 409 10.87 15.99 12.77
CA PHE A 409 11.79 15.04 12.13
C PHE A 409 13.18 15.66 11.97
N ALA A 410 14.24 14.88 12.19
CA ALA A 410 15.62 15.32 12.05
C ALA A 410 16.54 14.24 11.48
N LEU A 411 17.54 14.66 10.72
CA LEU A 411 18.63 13.82 10.19
C LEU A 411 19.92 14.16 10.93
N ILE A 412 20.48 13.17 11.64
CA ILE A 412 21.70 13.28 12.44
C ILE A 412 22.75 12.34 11.84
N ILE A 413 23.98 12.82 11.71
CA ILE A 413 25.12 12.04 11.23
C ILE A 413 26.18 11.99 12.32
N ALA A 414 26.86 10.85 12.46
CA ALA A 414 28.01 10.73 13.35
C ALA A 414 29.07 9.77 12.79
N GLU A 415 30.30 9.92 13.27
CA GLU A 415 31.49 9.20 12.81
C GLU A 415 32.09 8.32 13.92
N ARG A 416 32.59 7.14 13.55
CA ARG A 416 33.39 6.26 14.44
C ARG A 416 34.81 6.79 14.61
#